data_AF-A0A662WHK6-F1
#
_entry.id   AF-A0A662WHK6-F1
#
_cell.length_a   1.000
_cell.length_b   1.000
_cell.length_c   1.000
_cell.angle_alpha   90.00
_cell.angle_beta   90.00
_cell.angle_gamma   90.00
#
_symmetry.space_group_name_H-M   'P 1'
#
loop_
_entity.id
_entity.type
_entity.pdbx_description
1 polymer ?
#
loop_
_entity_poly.entity_id
_entity_poly.type
_entity_poly.pdbx_seq_one_letter_code
_entity_poly.pdbx_strand_id
1 'polypeptide(L)'
;MAKLDEEQQAAAAPQAEQDAPMTDAEHDAGVEVAAEGDESGKSKKKKKKHKKKKSKSAKVASVGSKLPPFRGVTGFTDSYVALGQTEPPTIPVAQLFPDGKYPVGEIVDHPGDFNTFRTTSEEKRALDREQEDLYESVRHAAEVHRQVRKFAQGLMKPGVKLIDMCTQLENKNRELVGEAGFARGIGFPTGCSLNHVAAHYTPNSGDETVLSYGDVMKVDFGTQVNGRIIDSAWTVAFDPQFDQLLEAAKMATEAGIASAGIDARLGEIGGDIQEVMESYEVTIEGKTYPVKCIRNLNGHSIGPYQIHAGKSVPIVKSGDN
;
A
#
# COMPACT_ATOMS: atom_id res chain seq x y z
N MET A 1 30.36 5.59 -62.66
CA MET A 1 29.29 5.18 -63.60
C MET A 1 29.20 3.67 -63.59
N ALA A 2 28.20 3.11 -62.90
CA ALA A 2 27.50 1.87 -63.22
C ALA A 2 26.46 1.66 -62.12
N LYS A 3 25.19 1.70 -62.54
CA LYS A 3 23.99 1.45 -61.74
C LYS A 3 23.85 -0.05 -61.46
N LEU A 4 23.19 -0.41 -60.36
CA LEU A 4 22.31 -1.58 -60.29
C LEU A 4 21.11 -1.20 -59.41
N ASP A 5 19.93 -1.51 -59.94
CA ASP A 5 18.60 -1.10 -59.51
C ASP A 5 17.99 -2.02 -58.43
N GLU A 6 17.01 -1.43 -57.71
CA GLU A 6 15.73 -1.96 -57.17
C GLU A 6 15.60 -3.34 -56.50
N GLU A 7 15.02 -3.36 -55.28
CA GLU A 7 13.67 -3.92 -55.06
C GLU A 7 13.07 -3.50 -53.70
N GLN A 8 11.78 -3.13 -53.73
CA GLN A 8 10.92 -2.79 -52.59
C GLN A 8 10.33 -4.06 -51.94
N GLN A 9 10.16 -4.05 -50.61
CA GLN A 9 9.11 -4.85 -49.95
C GLN A 9 8.37 -4.00 -48.91
N ALA A 10 7.10 -3.75 -49.20
CA ALA A 10 6.10 -3.24 -48.26
C ALA A 10 5.47 -4.42 -47.51
N ALA A 11 5.34 -4.31 -46.18
CA ALA A 11 4.57 -5.23 -45.37
C ALA A 11 3.46 -4.47 -44.65
N ALA A 12 2.23 -4.92 -44.88
CA ALA A 12 0.98 -4.34 -44.43
C ALA A 12 0.63 -4.70 -42.97
N ALA A 13 -0.03 -3.78 -42.27
CA ALA A 13 -0.67 -3.97 -40.98
C ALA A 13 -2.10 -4.53 -41.13
N PRO A 14 -2.60 -5.39 -40.22
CA PRO A 14 -4.02 -5.71 -40.17
C PRO A 14 -4.80 -4.76 -39.26
N GLN A 15 -5.99 -4.39 -39.73
CA GLN A 15 -6.95 -3.46 -39.17
C GLN A 15 -7.81 -4.07 -38.06
N ALA A 16 -8.32 -3.20 -37.19
CA ALA A 16 -9.28 -3.46 -36.14
C ALA A 16 -10.71 -3.61 -36.69
N GLU A 17 -11.47 -4.56 -36.15
CA GLU A 17 -12.92 -4.67 -36.33
C GLU A 17 -13.67 -3.81 -35.31
N GLN A 18 -14.69 -3.11 -35.82
CA GLN A 18 -15.64 -2.27 -35.08
C GLN A 18 -16.94 -3.04 -34.90
N ASP A 19 -17.46 -3.10 -33.67
CA ASP A 19 -18.83 -3.54 -33.40
C ASP A 19 -19.75 -2.35 -33.09
N ALA A 20 -20.93 -2.39 -33.70
CA ALA A 20 -21.99 -1.38 -33.66
C ALA A 20 -22.91 -1.53 -32.42
N PRO A 21 -23.67 -0.49 -32.04
CA PRO A 21 -24.39 -0.46 -30.77
C PRO A 21 -25.81 -1.04 -30.88
N MET A 22 -26.24 -1.76 -29.84
CA MET A 22 -27.63 -2.18 -29.62
C MET A 22 -28.27 -1.29 -28.54
N THR A 23 -29.47 -0.81 -28.83
CA THR A 23 -30.31 0.06 -28.00
C THR A 23 -31.46 -0.73 -27.36
N ASP A 24 -31.87 -0.25 -26.18
CA ASP A 24 -33.16 -0.28 -25.48
C ASP A 24 -34.00 -1.56 -25.40
N ALA A 25 -34.36 -1.93 -24.16
CA ALA A 25 -35.76 -2.10 -23.75
C ALA A 25 -35.89 -2.17 -22.22
N GLU A 26 -36.70 -1.27 -21.68
CA GLU A 26 -37.27 -1.28 -20.33
C GLU A 26 -38.25 -2.46 -20.17
N HIS A 27 -38.35 -3.03 -18.97
CA HIS A 27 -39.63 -3.55 -18.47
C HIS A 27 -39.71 -3.53 -16.93
N ASP A 28 -40.61 -2.68 -16.45
CA ASP A 28 -41.19 -2.65 -15.11
C ASP A 28 -42.41 -3.59 -15.07
N ALA A 29 -42.57 -4.36 -14.00
CA ALA A 29 -43.87 -4.83 -13.49
C ALA A 29 -43.72 -5.59 -12.15
N GLY A 30 -44.40 -5.09 -11.13
CA GLY A 30 -45.35 -5.93 -10.38
C GLY A 30 -44.94 -6.42 -9.00
N VAL A 31 -45.34 -5.66 -7.99
CA VAL A 31 -45.50 -6.10 -6.59
C VAL A 31 -46.81 -6.89 -6.45
N GLU A 32 -46.79 -8.02 -5.74
CA GLU A 32 -47.99 -8.56 -5.08
C GLU A 32 -47.72 -8.90 -3.61
N VAL A 33 -48.70 -8.51 -2.80
CA VAL A 33 -48.76 -8.59 -1.34
C VAL A 33 -49.83 -9.62 -1.01
N ALA A 34 -49.60 -10.50 -0.03
CA ALA A 34 -50.68 -11.30 0.56
C ALA A 34 -50.53 -11.31 2.10
N ALA A 35 -51.63 -10.96 2.76
CA ALA A 35 -51.82 -10.93 4.20
C ALA A 35 -53.12 -11.65 4.56
N GLU A 36 -53.09 -12.46 5.61
CA GLU A 36 -54.22 -12.91 6.47
C GLU A 36 -53.57 -13.17 7.86
N GLY A 37 -53.97 -12.66 9.04
CA GLY A 37 -55.29 -12.49 9.68
C GLY A 37 -55.59 -13.76 10.52
N ASP A 38 -56.02 -13.81 11.79
CA ASP A 38 -56.27 -12.88 12.90
C ASP A 38 -56.52 -13.75 14.19
N GLU A 39 -56.62 -13.07 15.33
CA GLU A 39 -57.41 -13.38 16.54
C GLU A 39 -56.80 -13.94 17.84
N SER A 40 -57.39 -13.42 18.93
CA SER A 40 -56.90 -13.29 20.29
C SER A 40 -57.96 -13.76 21.29
N GLY A 41 -57.58 -14.20 22.51
CA GLY A 41 -58.56 -14.51 23.55
C GLY A 41 -57.99 -15.02 24.89
N LYS A 42 -58.19 -14.24 25.97
CA LYS A 42 -57.70 -14.39 27.36
C LYS A 42 -58.36 -15.53 28.17
N SER A 43 -57.68 -16.05 29.21
CA SER A 43 -58.00 -15.74 30.64
C SER A 43 -57.28 -16.55 31.75
N LYS A 44 -57.08 -15.84 32.89
CA LYS A 44 -57.05 -16.24 34.33
C LYS A 44 -55.75 -16.69 35.07
N LYS A 45 -55.51 -15.93 36.15
CA LYS A 45 -54.52 -16.02 37.25
C LYS A 45 -54.59 -17.31 38.09
N LYS A 46 -53.43 -17.76 38.59
CA LYS A 46 -53.24 -18.23 40.00
C LYS A 46 -51.76 -18.09 40.44
N LYS A 47 -51.54 -17.35 41.54
CA LYS A 47 -50.27 -17.25 42.29
C LYS A 47 -50.10 -18.47 43.19
N LYS A 48 -48.90 -19.08 43.22
CA LYS A 48 -48.35 -19.75 44.43
C LYS A 48 -46.80 -19.75 44.37
N LYS A 49 -46.18 -19.21 45.43
CA LYS A 49 -44.72 -19.16 45.67
C LYS A 49 -44.20 -20.56 46.03
N HIS A 50 -43.04 -20.96 45.49
CA HIS A 50 -42.00 -21.64 46.28
C HIS A 50 -40.59 -21.52 45.65
N LYS A 51 -39.64 -21.29 46.55
CA LYS A 51 -38.18 -21.12 46.43
C LYS A 51 -37.50 -22.40 45.90
N LYS A 52 -36.59 -22.32 44.92
CA LYS A 52 -35.44 -23.26 44.68
C LYS A 52 -34.49 -22.64 43.64
N LYS A 53 -33.27 -22.28 44.04
CA LYS A 53 -31.98 -23.02 43.93
C LYS A 53 -31.44 -23.13 42.48
N LYS A 54 -30.28 -22.49 42.28
CA LYS A 54 -29.40 -22.43 41.10
C LYS A 54 -29.29 -23.76 40.33
N SER A 55 -29.41 -23.69 39.01
CA SER A 55 -28.70 -24.56 38.07
C SER A 55 -27.90 -23.70 37.09
N LYS A 56 -26.64 -24.06 36.86
CA LYS A 56 -25.70 -23.42 35.95
C LYS A 56 -26.05 -23.83 34.51
N SER A 57 -26.33 -22.86 33.64
CA SER A 57 -26.14 -23.01 32.19
C SER A 57 -24.87 -22.26 31.81
N ALA A 58 -23.91 -22.98 31.23
CA ALA A 58 -22.61 -22.45 30.84
C ALA A 58 -22.78 -21.32 29.81
N LYS A 59 -22.31 -20.12 30.15
CA LYS A 59 -22.04 -19.08 29.16
C LYS A 59 -20.77 -19.50 28.42
N VAL A 60 -20.89 -19.82 27.13
CA VAL A 60 -19.75 -19.73 26.22
C VAL A 60 -19.31 -18.28 26.24
N ALA A 61 -18.15 -18.03 26.82
CA ALA A 61 -17.54 -16.72 26.80
C ALA A 61 -17.12 -16.46 25.35
N SER A 62 -17.90 -15.66 24.62
CA SER A 62 -17.35 -14.90 23.50
C SER A 62 -16.33 -13.95 24.11
N VAL A 63 -15.07 -14.40 24.16
CA VAL A 63 -13.94 -13.55 24.51
C VAL A 63 -13.92 -12.47 23.44
N GLY A 64 -14.50 -11.31 23.77
CA GLY A 64 -14.37 -10.12 22.96
C GLY A 64 -12.89 -9.88 22.78
N SER A 65 -12.40 -10.12 21.57
CA SER A 65 -11.06 -9.73 21.18
C SER A 65 -10.97 -8.24 21.46
N LYS A 66 -10.13 -7.86 22.42
CA LYS A 66 -9.54 -6.52 22.41
C LYS A 66 -9.07 -6.33 20.97
N LEU A 67 -9.51 -5.28 20.30
CA LEU A 67 -8.99 -4.93 18.98
C LEU A 67 -7.46 -5.07 19.08
N PRO A 68 -6.82 -5.84 18.18
CA PRO A 68 -5.37 -5.98 18.24
C PRO A 68 -4.78 -4.55 18.29
N PRO A 69 -3.80 -4.30 19.18
CA PRO A 69 -3.14 -3.00 19.21
C PRO A 69 -2.70 -2.68 17.80
N PHE A 70 -2.85 -1.43 17.35
CA PHE A 70 -2.48 -0.98 16.01
C PHE A 70 -1.11 -1.54 15.61
N ARG A 71 -1.09 -2.60 14.80
CA ARG A 71 0.13 -3.28 14.35
C ARG A 71 0.46 -2.75 12.98
N GLY A 72 1.39 -1.79 12.93
CA GLY A 72 1.73 -1.08 11.71
C GLY A 72 2.78 -0.01 11.98
N VAL A 73 2.93 0.88 11.00
CA VAL A 73 3.98 1.91 10.98
C VAL A 73 3.87 2.80 12.23
N THR A 74 4.91 2.79 13.07
CA THR A 74 5.09 3.75 14.18
C THR A 74 5.85 4.98 13.66
N GLY A 75 5.55 6.18 14.20
CA GLY A 75 6.25 7.44 13.84
C GLY A 75 5.50 8.36 12.86
N PHE A 76 5.98 9.63 12.77
CA PHE A 76 5.57 10.74 11.87
C PHE A 76 4.09 10.83 11.45
N THR A 77 3.15 10.61 12.37
CA THR A 77 1.72 10.64 12.03
C THR A 77 0.90 11.68 12.78
N ASP A 78 1.53 12.45 13.69
CA ASP A 78 0.82 13.48 14.45
C ASP A 78 1.28 14.90 14.09
N SER A 79 2.34 15.04 13.28
CA SER A 79 2.91 16.36 12.92
C SER A 79 1.96 17.21 12.06
N TYR A 80 1.16 16.59 11.20
CA TYR A 80 0.21 17.32 10.35
C TYR A 80 -1.09 17.70 11.09
N VAL A 81 -1.42 17.03 12.20
CA VAL A 81 -2.52 17.48 13.08
C VAL A 81 -2.16 18.82 13.71
N ALA A 82 -0.88 19.03 14.08
CA ALA A 82 -0.40 20.32 14.55
C ALA A 82 -0.46 21.42 13.46
N LEU A 83 -0.48 21.04 12.18
CA LEU A 83 -0.65 21.96 11.04
C LEU A 83 -2.12 22.22 10.68
N GLY A 84 -3.08 21.67 11.45
CA GLY A 84 -4.51 21.94 11.28
C GLY A 84 -5.25 20.98 10.35
N GLN A 85 -4.67 19.82 10.01
CA GLN A 85 -5.38 18.76 9.31
C GLN A 85 -6.58 18.24 10.14
N THR A 86 -7.63 17.77 9.47
CA THR A 86 -8.83 17.20 10.11
C THR A 86 -8.66 15.72 10.48
N GLU A 87 -9.60 15.17 11.26
CA GLU A 87 -9.70 13.74 11.57
C GLU A 87 -11.12 13.22 11.20
N PRO A 88 -11.28 12.40 10.16
CA PRO A 88 -10.25 11.92 9.21
C PRO A 88 -9.67 13.07 8.37
N PRO A 89 -8.49 12.91 7.74
CA PRO A 89 -7.84 13.98 6.97
C PRO A 89 -8.65 14.34 5.72
N THR A 90 -8.88 15.62 5.45
CA THR A 90 -9.68 16.11 4.31
C THR A 90 -9.08 17.33 3.62
N ILE A 91 -8.14 18.03 4.27
CA ILE A 91 -7.50 19.20 3.70
C ILE A 91 -6.39 18.73 2.74
N PRO A 92 -6.40 19.12 1.45
CA PRO A 92 -5.32 18.80 0.54
C PRO A 92 -3.97 19.27 1.09
N VAL A 93 -2.93 18.45 0.96
CA VAL A 93 -1.62 18.70 1.58
C VAL A 93 -1.03 20.04 1.14
N ALA A 94 -1.17 20.41 -0.14
CA ALA A 94 -0.74 21.72 -0.64
C ALA A 94 -1.36 22.92 0.09
N GLN A 95 -2.55 22.78 0.70
CA GLN A 95 -3.18 23.85 1.48
C GLN A 95 -2.60 23.98 2.88
N LEU A 96 -2.01 22.91 3.42
CA LEU A 96 -1.29 22.94 4.70
C LEU A 96 0.09 23.60 4.57
N PHE A 97 0.64 23.64 3.35
CA PHE A 97 1.96 24.21 3.03
C PHE A 97 1.84 25.26 1.91
N PRO A 98 1.25 26.45 2.20
CA PRO A 98 0.96 27.46 1.19
C PRO A 98 2.21 28.11 0.55
N ASP A 99 3.37 27.97 1.19
CA ASP A 99 4.67 28.40 0.65
C ASP A 99 5.29 27.38 -0.32
N GLY A 100 4.65 26.22 -0.50
CA GLY A 100 5.13 25.13 -1.35
C GLY A 100 6.34 24.41 -0.77
N LYS A 101 6.64 24.56 0.52
CA LYS A 101 7.74 23.88 1.21
C LYS A 101 7.21 22.73 2.04
N TYR A 102 7.43 21.52 1.56
CA TYR A 102 6.95 20.30 2.20
C TYR A 102 8.00 19.72 3.16
N PRO A 103 7.60 18.95 4.18
CA PRO A 103 8.53 18.37 5.14
C PRO A 103 9.56 17.48 4.46
N VAL A 104 10.83 17.71 4.76
CA VAL A 104 11.93 16.84 4.35
C VAL A 104 11.76 15.45 4.96
N GLY A 105 12.15 14.42 4.22
CA GLY A 105 12.31 13.08 4.75
C GLY A 105 13.54 12.98 5.66
N GLU A 106 13.86 11.75 6.06
CA GLU A 106 15.12 11.49 6.73
C GLU A 106 16.29 11.77 5.78
N ILE A 107 17.27 12.55 6.26
CA ILE A 107 18.51 12.84 5.53
C ILE A 107 19.60 11.97 6.15
N VAL A 108 20.15 11.08 5.33
CA VAL A 108 21.25 10.19 5.70
C VAL A 108 22.51 10.54 4.92
N ASP A 109 23.66 10.39 5.55
CA ASP A 109 24.93 10.50 4.86
C ASP A 109 25.12 9.29 3.93
N HIS A 110 25.72 9.51 2.76
CA HIS A 110 26.06 8.40 1.86
C HIS A 110 27.06 7.44 2.51
N PRO A 111 26.96 6.13 2.24
CA PRO A 111 27.92 5.17 2.74
C PRO A 111 29.32 5.43 2.17
N GLY A 112 30.34 5.18 2.99
CA GLY A 112 31.75 5.28 2.65
C GLY A 112 32.36 6.68 2.76
N ASP A 113 33.56 6.75 3.35
CA ASP A 113 34.28 8.02 3.62
C ASP A 113 34.59 8.82 2.35
N PHE A 114 34.67 8.15 1.19
CA PHE A 114 34.94 8.77 -0.11
C PHE A 114 33.78 9.63 -0.62
N ASN A 115 32.59 9.59 0.00
CA ASN A 115 31.44 10.41 -0.38
C ASN A 115 31.29 11.70 0.45
N THR A 116 32.13 11.92 1.48
CA THR A 116 32.07 13.11 2.36
C THR A 116 32.19 14.45 1.63
N PHE A 117 32.82 14.47 0.44
CA PHE A 117 32.90 15.67 -0.39
C PHE A 117 31.51 16.14 -0.89
N ARG A 118 30.51 15.26 -0.97
CA ARG A 118 29.17 15.60 -1.47
C ARG A 118 28.42 16.57 -0.56
N THR A 119 28.69 16.53 0.74
CA THR A 119 28.07 17.44 1.72
C THR A 119 28.88 18.73 1.91
N THR A 120 30.19 18.70 1.64
CA THR A 120 31.10 19.85 1.87
C THR A 120 31.36 20.69 0.62
N SER A 121 31.30 20.09 -0.58
CA SER A 121 31.55 20.76 -1.85
C SER A 121 30.48 21.79 -2.20
N GLU A 122 30.90 22.99 -2.56
CA GLU A 122 30.02 24.08 -3.01
C GLU A 122 29.33 23.74 -4.34
N GLU A 123 30.05 23.09 -5.27
CA GLU A 123 29.51 22.60 -6.55
C GLU A 123 28.36 21.62 -6.31
N LYS A 124 28.54 20.64 -5.40
CA LYS A 124 27.48 19.65 -5.12
C LYS A 124 26.28 20.26 -4.45
N ARG A 125 26.47 21.22 -3.53
CA ARG A 125 25.36 21.99 -2.96
C ARG A 125 24.65 22.86 -4.00
N ALA A 126 25.36 23.39 -5.00
CA ALA A 126 24.75 24.16 -6.08
C ALA A 126 23.87 23.27 -6.97
N LEU A 127 24.38 22.11 -7.38
CA LEU A 127 23.60 21.12 -8.14
C LEU A 127 22.37 20.64 -7.37
N ASP A 128 22.48 20.45 -6.05
CA ASP A 128 21.35 20.04 -5.21
C ASP A 128 20.26 21.13 -5.16
N ARG A 129 20.65 22.40 -5.03
CA ARG A 129 19.72 23.54 -5.08
C ARG A 129 18.99 23.66 -6.43
N GLU A 130 19.63 23.27 -7.53
CA GLU A 130 18.99 23.24 -8.85
C GLU A 130 17.89 22.16 -8.96
N GLN A 131 17.90 21.15 -8.10
CA GLN A 131 16.89 20.08 -8.06
C GLN A 131 15.73 20.38 -7.09
N GLU A 132 15.67 21.56 -6.49
CA GLU A 132 14.70 21.87 -5.44
C GLU A 132 13.24 21.62 -5.88
N ASP A 133 12.86 21.99 -7.11
CA ASP A 133 11.49 21.75 -7.63
C ASP A 133 11.14 20.26 -7.73
N LEU A 134 12.14 19.42 -8.06
CA LEU A 134 12.00 17.97 -8.06
C LEU A 134 11.78 17.49 -6.63
N TYR A 135 12.61 17.95 -5.69
CA TYR A 135 12.51 17.55 -4.29
C TYR A 135 11.18 17.97 -3.67
N GLU A 136 10.68 19.17 -3.95
CA GLU A 136 9.37 19.59 -3.44
C GLU A 136 8.23 18.75 -4.01
N SER A 137 8.30 18.36 -5.29
CA SER A 137 7.32 17.45 -5.88
C SER A 137 7.33 16.06 -5.21
N VAL A 138 8.52 15.52 -4.93
CA VAL A 138 8.71 14.26 -4.21
C VAL A 138 8.21 14.37 -2.76
N ARG A 139 8.58 15.45 -2.05
CA ARG A 139 8.18 15.70 -0.65
C ARG A 139 6.67 15.90 -0.52
N HIS A 140 6.02 16.58 -1.47
CA HIS A 140 4.57 16.72 -1.52
C HIS A 140 3.88 15.35 -1.64
N ALA A 141 4.26 14.54 -2.63
CA ALA A 141 3.71 13.20 -2.82
C ALA A 141 3.98 12.31 -1.58
N ALA A 142 5.13 12.47 -0.93
CA ALA A 142 5.49 11.68 0.25
C ALA A 142 4.66 12.06 1.47
N GLU A 143 4.39 13.36 1.66
CA GLU A 143 3.53 13.82 2.75
C GLU A 143 2.08 13.36 2.57
N VAL A 144 1.57 13.38 1.34
CA VAL A 144 0.27 12.76 1.03
C VAL A 144 0.29 11.27 1.40
N HIS A 145 1.30 10.51 0.97
CA HIS A 145 1.42 9.09 1.31
C HIS A 145 1.41 8.86 2.82
N ARG A 146 2.16 9.67 3.58
CA ARG A 146 2.20 9.61 5.06
C ARG A 146 0.84 9.84 5.72
N GLN A 147 0.04 10.77 5.21
CA GLN A 147 -1.31 11.03 5.75
C GLN A 147 -2.29 9.93 5.34
N VAL A 148 -2.27 9.50 4.07
CA VAL A 148 -3.13 8.42 3.55
C VAL A 148 -2.84 7.10 4.26
N ARG A 149 -1.58 6.71 4.46
CA ARG A 149 -1.23 5.46 5.16
C ARG A 149 -1.69 5.46 6.62
N LYS A 150 -1.69 6.61 7.30
CA LYS A 150 -2.21 6.71 8.68
C LYS A 150 -3.72 6.52 8.71
N PHE A 151 -4.43 7.19 7.80
CA PHE A 151 -5.87 7.00 7.62
C PHE A 151 -6.20 5.53 7.29
N ALA A 152 -5.48 4.93 6.34
CA ALA A 152 -5.69 3.57 5.87
C ALA A 152 -5.57 2.53 7.00
N GLN A 153 -4.61 2.70 7.91
CA GLN A 153 -4.48 1.79 9.05
C GLN A 153 -5.68 1.84 10.01
N GLY A 154 -6.48 2.91 10.02
CA GLY A 154 -7.77 2.95 10.74
C GLY A 154 -8.89 2.13 10.08
N LEU A 155 -8.76 1.84 8.77
CA LEU A 155 -9.72 1.02 8.02
C LEU A 155 -9.46 -0.48 8.18
N MET A 156 -8.20 -0.86 8.36
CA MET A 156 -7.72 -2.24 8.28
C MET A 156 -8.09 -3.04 9.52
N LYS A 157 -9.08 -3.91 9.37
CA LYS A 157 -9.51 -4.87 10.40
C LYS A 157 -10.09 -6.12 9.75
N PRO A 158 -10.03 -7.29 10.40
CA PRO A 158 -10.69 -8.49 9.91
C PRO A 158 -12.18 -8.24 9.66
N GLY A 159 -12.71 -8.78 8.57
CA GLY A 159 -14.09 -8.61 8.14
C GLY A 159 -14.32 -7.49 7.12
N VAL A 160 -13.31 -6.69 6.78
CA VAL A 160 -13.41 -5.67 5.73
C VAL A 160 -13.18 -6.28 4.35
N LYS A 161 -14.04 -5.95 3.38
CA LYS A 161 -13.82 -6.30 1.98
C LYS A 161 -12.63 -5.51 1.43
N LEU A 162 -11.75 -6.19 0.71
CA LEU A 162 -10.57 -5.53 0.14
C LEU A 162 -10.95 -4.42 -0.85
N ILE A 163 -12.03 -4.62 -1.63
CA ILE A 163 -12.51 -3.61 -2.59
C ILE A 163 -12.95 -2.30 -1.90
N ASP A 164 -13.64 -2.41 -0.76
CA ASP A 164 -14.07 -1.25 0.02
C ASP A 164 -12.87 -0.52 0.65
N MET A 165 -11.85 -1.28 1.09
CA MET A 165 -10.62 -0.74 1.64
C MET A 165 -9.83 0.02 0.58
N CYS A 166 -9.56 -0.59 -0.58
CA CYS A 166 -8.83 0.05 -1.67
C CYS A 166 -9.56 1.30 -2.17
N THR A 167 -10.88 1.22 -2.35
CA THR A 167 -11.70 2.38 -2.78
C THR A 167 -11.57 3.56 -1.81
N GLN A 168 -11.66 3.31 -0.50
CA GLN A 168 -11.53 4.37 0.51
C GLN A 168 -10.12 4.95 0.56
N LEU A 169 -9.08 4.11 0.45
CA LEU A 169 -7.68 4.55 0.43
C LEU A 169 -7.40 5.42 -0.79
N GLU A 170 -7.81 4.98 -1.98
CA GLU A 170 -7.60 5.70 -3.23
C GLU A 170 -8.35 7.02 -3.26
N ASN A 171 -9.60 7.05 -2.79
CA ASN A 171 -10.35 8.30 -2.67
C ASN A 171 -9.66 9.28 -1.71
N LYS A 172 -9.11 8.77 -0.60
CA LYS A 172 -8.33 9.62 0.31
C LYS A 172 -7.05 10.14 -0.34
N ASN A 173 -6.38 9.32 -1.14
CA ASN A 173 -5.20 9.75 -1.90
C ASN A 173 -5.57 10.89 -2.88
N ARG A 174 -6.59 10.69 -3.72
CA ARG A 174 -7.09 11.70 -4.67
C ARG A 174 -7.47 13.01 -3.97
N GLU A 175 -8.14 12.93 -2.82
CA GLU A 175 -8.53 14.09 -2.02
C GLU A 175 -7.30 14.84 -1.48
N LEU A 176 -6.38 14.13 -0.80
CA LEU A 176 -5.26 14.77 -0.12
C LEU A 176 -4.18 15.28 -1.07
N VAL A 177 -3.97 14.64 -2.23
CA VAL A 177 -3.09 15.16 -3.27
C VAL A 177 -3.76 16.30 -4.07
N GLY A 178 -5.08 16.44 -3.97
CA GLY A 178 -5.88 17.35 -4.78
C GLY A 178 -5.79 17.00 -6.27
N GLU A 179 -6.17 15.78 -6.63
CA GLU A 179 -6.05 15.18 -7.98
C GLU A 179 -6.29 16.18 -9.12
N ALA A 180 -5.38 16.21 -10.10
CA ALA A 180 -5.46 17.12 -11.23
C ALA A 180 -4.84 16.50 -12.49
N GLY A 181 -5.57 15.60 -13.14
CA GLY A 181 -5.13 14.93 -14.37
C GLY A 181 -3.75 14.28 -14.19
N PHE A 182 -2.84 14.50 -15.15
CA PHE A 182 -1.47 13.99 -15.05
C PHE A 182 -0.59 14.78 -14.06
N ALA A 183 -0.98 16.00 -13.67
CA ALA A 183 -0.13 16.83 -12.82
C ALA A 183 0.00 16.29 -11.39
N ARG A 184 -1.02 15.61 -10.86
CA ARG A 184 -0.96 14.94 -9.55
C ARG A 184 -2.12 13.98 -9.35
N GLY A 185 -1.87 12.87 -8.67
CA GLY A 185 -2.86 11.80 -8.48
C GLY A 185 -2.24 10.51 -7.94
N ILE A 186 -2.91 9.40 -8.22
CA ILE A 186 -2.43 8.06 -7.90
C ILE A 186 -1.22 7.71 -8.78
N GLY A 187 -0.15 7.21 -8.17
CA GLY A 187 1.06 6.77 -8.88
C GLY A 187 0.90 5.39 -9.53
N PHE A 188 0.23 4.47 -8.84
CA PHE A 188 -0.12 3.11 -9.29
C PHE A 188 -1.23 2.54 -8.39
N PRO A 189 -1.95 1.48 -8.81
CA PRO A 189 -3.09 0.93 -8.07
C PRO A 189 -2.75 0.50 -6.64
N THR A 190 -3.74 0.49 -5.74
CA THR A 190 -3.54 0.01 -4.36
C THR A 190 -3.40 -1.51 -4.34
N GLY A 191 -2.18 -2.01 -4.23
CA GLY A 191 -1.88 -3.40 -3.93
C GLY A 191 -2.31 -3.76 -2.51
N CYS A 192 -3.02 -4.89 -2.37
CA CYS A 192 -3.46 -5.44 -1.09
C CYS A 192 -3.25 -6.97 -1.06
N SER A 193 -2.07 -7.41 -1.51
CA SER A 193 -1.78 -8.82 -1.78
C SER A 193 -1.79 -9.64 -0.49
N LEU A 194 -2.53 -10.75 -0.47
CA LEU A 194 -2.71 -11.59 0.72
C LEU A 194 -1.79 -12.81 0.72
N ASN A 195 -1.25 -13.12 1.89
CA ASN A 195 -0.57 -14.38 2.21
C ASN A 195 0.58 -14.68 1.24
N HIS A 196 0.52 -15.81 0.54
CA HIS A 196 1.54 -16.27 -0.40
C HIS A 196 1.67 -15.40 -1.66
N VAL A 197 0.69 -14.53 -1.96
CA VAL A 197 0.79 -13.56 -3.07
C VAL A 197 1.58 -12.35 -2.58
N ALA A 198 2.78 -12.13 -3.12
CA ALA A 198 3.69 -11.10 -2.61
C ALA A 198 3.30 -9.67 -3.03
N ALA A 199 2.93 -9.48 -4.29
CA ALA A 199 2.68 -8.16 -4.89
C ALA A 199 1.66 -8.23 -6.05
N HIS A 200 1.24 -7.07 -6.54
CA HIS A 200 0.42 -6.86 -7.74
C HIS A 200 -1.00 -7.44 -7.72
N TYR A 201 -1.52 -7.82 -6.55
CA TYR A 201 -2.95 -8.09 -6.41
C TYR A 201 -3.68 -6.84 -5.89
N THR A 202 -4.74 -6.48 -6.60
CA THR A 202 -5.78 -5.53 -6.18
C THR A 202 -7.14 -6.09 -6.65
N PRO A 203 -8.23 -5.94 -5.88
CA PRO A 203 -9.52 -6.52 -6.24
C PRO A 203 -10.09 -5.89 -7.50
N ASN A 204 -10.55 -6.74 -8.42
CA ASN A 204 -11.35 -6.31 -9.57
C ASN A 204 -12.84 -6.16 -9.19
N SER A 205 -13.65 -5.61 -10.09
CA SER A 205 -15.11 -5.57 -9.91
C SER A 205 -15.67 -6.98 -9.68
N GLY A 206 -16.49 -7.13 -8.64
CA GLY A 206 -17.07 -8.42 -8.24
C GLY A 206 -16.18 -9.28 -7.33
N ASP A 207 -14.99 -8.80 -6.96
CA ASP A 207 -14.16 -9.46 -5.97
C ASP A 207 -14.74 -9.29 -4.56
N GLU A 208 -15.10 -10.42 -3.96
CA GLU A 208 -15.74 -10.51 -2.65
C GLU A 208 -14.76 -10.87 -1.53
N THR A 209 -13.44 -10.80 -1.78
CA THR A 209 -12.40 -11.15 -0.82
C THR A 209 -12.48 -10.29 0.43
N VAL A 210 -12.52 -10.96 1.59
CA VAL A 210 -12.60 -10.33 2.92
C VAL A 210 -11.31 -10.59 3.68
N LEU A 211 -10.73 -9.54 4.24
CA LEU A 211 -9.54 -9.62 5.08
C LEU A 211 -9.83 -10.43 6.36
N SER A 212 -9.01 -11.43 6.65
CA SER A 212 -9.16 -12.32 7.79
C SER A 212 -8.11 -12.06 8.87
N TYR A 213 -8.34 -12.56 10.10
CA TYR A 213 -7.41 -12.37 11.22
C TYR A 213 -6.02 -12.99 10.97
N GLY A 214 -5.98 -14.17 10.34
CA GLY A 214 -4.73 -14.88 10.03
C GLY A 214 -4.04 -14.42 8.76
N ASP A 215 -4.56 -13.40 8.07
CA ASP A 215 -3.96 -12.94 6.81
C ASP A 215 -2.72 -12.08 7.05
N VAL A 216 -1.75 -12.20 6.14
CA VAL A 216 -0.61 -11.31 5.98
C VAL A 216 -0.78 -10.50 4.70
N MET A 217 -1.22 -9.25 4.83
CA MET A 217 -1.55 -8.37 3.73
C MET A 217 -0.42 -7.36 3.48
N LYS A 218 0.02 -7.21 2.23
CA LYS A 218 0.95 -6.15 1.83
C LYS A 218 0.13 -5.02 1.22
N VAL A 219 0.20 -3.84 1.84
CA VAL A 219 -0.45 -2.62 1.35
C VAL A 219 0.59 -1.79 0.66
N ASP A 220 0.39 -1.58 -0.63
CA ASP A 220 1.36 -0.95 -1.51
C ASP A 220 0.62 0.01 -2.44
N PHE A 221 0.90 1.31 -2.34
CA PHE A 221 0.19 2.30 -3.15
C PHE A 221 1.09 3.48 -3.49
N GLY A 222 0.84 4.05 -4.66
CA GLY A 222 1.61 5.18 -5.17
C GLY A 222 0.89 6.50 -5.06
N THR A 223 1.64 7.57 -4.78
CA THR A 223 1.19 8.96 -5.01
C THR A 223 2.16 9.64 -5.96
N GLN A 224 1.67 10.47 -6.88
CA GLN A 224 2.53 11.21 -7.80
C GLN A 224 2.19 12.70 -7.87
N VAL A 225 3.22 13.53 -8.01
CA VAL A 225 3.13 14.96 -8.32
C VAL A 225 4.13 15.28 -9.42
N ASN A 226 3.68 15.84 -10.54
CA ASN A 226 4.45 16.16 -11.74
C ASN A 226 5.29 14.97 -12.25
N GLY A 227 4.74 13.76 -12.15
CA GLY A 227 5.40 12.52 -12.54
C GLY A 227 6.45 12.03 -11.54
N ARG A 228 6.65 12.71 -10.41
CA ARG A 228 7.49 12.22 -9.32
C ARG A 228 6.66 11.28 -8.45
N ILE A 229 6.95 10.00 -8.55
CA ILE A 229 6.19 8.94 -7.88
C ILE A 229 6.85 8.61 -6.54
N ILE A 230 6.02 8.54 -5.51
CA ILE A 230 6.35 7.88 -4.24
C ILE A 230 5.78 6.49 -4.28
N ASP A 231 6.67 5.53 -4.27
CA ASP A 231 6.40 4.11 -4.11
C ASP A 231 6.80 3.71 -2.68
N SER A 232 5.81 3.32 -1.88
CA SER A 232 6.04 2.95 -0.49
C SER A 232 4.94 2.02 -0.01
N ALA A 233 5.35 0.97 0.69
CA ALA A 233 4.48 -0.10 1.13
C ALA A 233 4.72 -0.44 2.62
N TRP A 234 3.76 -1.15 3.21
CA TRP A 234 3.93 -1.80 4.50
C TRP A 234 3.12 -3.09 4.56
N THR A 235 3.40 -3.92 5.57
CA THR A 235 2.68 -5.17 5.80
C THR A 235 1.76 -5.04 7.02
N VAL A 236 0.57 -5.62 6.90
CA VAL A 236 -0.46 -5.70 7.94
C VAL A 236 -0.70 -7.18 8.27
N ALA A 237 -0.53 -7.51 9.54
CA ALA A 237 -0.88 -8.81 10.10
C ALA A 237 -1.48 -8.61 11.50
N PHE A 238 -2.57 -9.32 11.81
CA PHE A 238 -3.23 -9.20 13.11
C PHE A 238 -2.75 -10.26 14.10
N ASP A 239 -2.34 -11.43 13.58
CA ASP A 239 -1.83 -12.53 14.39
C ASP A 239 -0.34 -12.30 14.76
N PRO A 240 -0.01 -12.27 16.07
CA PRO A 240 1.36 -12.08 16.53
C PRO A 240 2.40 -13.08 16.06
N GLN A 241 1.98 -14.26 15.60
CA GLN A 241 2.93 -15.23 15.04
C GLN A 241 3.72 -14.69 13.83
N PHE A 242 3.21 -13.64 13.17
CA PHE A 242 3.87 -13.01 12.03
C PHE A 242 4.75 -11.81 12.40
N ASP A 243 4.75 -11.34 13.66
CA ASP A 243 5.47 -10.12 14.06
C ASP A 243 6.97 -10.19 13.69
N GLN A 244 7.59 -11.35 13.90
CA GLN A 244 9.00 -11.57 13.58
C GLN A 244 9.28 -11.65 12.07
N LEU A 245 8.29 -12.07 11.26
CA LEU A 245 8.38 -12.04 9.80
C LEU A 245 8.33 -10.60 9.27
N LEU A 246 7.43 -9.78 9.84
CA LEU A 246 7.33 -8.35 9.51
C LEU A 246 8.61 -7.61 9.90
N GLU A 247 9.16 -7.90 11.09
CA GLU A 247 10.42 -7.31 11.54
C GLU A 247 11.59 -7.71 10.63
N ALA A 248 11.71 -8.98 10.24
CA ALA A 248 12.74 -9.43 9.30
C ALA A 248 12.70 -8.66 7.98
N ALA A 249 11.51 -8.52 7.39
CA ALA A 249 11.33 -7.79 6.13
C ALA A 249 11.63 -6.29 6.28
N LYS A 250 11.21 -5.68 7.40
CA LYS A 250 11.51 -4.28 7.71
C LYS A 250 13.02 -4.07 7.85
N MET A 251 13.69 -4.87 8.68
CA MET A 251 15.13 -4.71 8.93
C MET A 251 15.96 -4.98 7.68
N ALA A 252 15.55 -5.93 6.83
CA ALA A 252 16.18 -6.14 5.53
C ALA A 252 15.99 -4.95 4.58
N THR A 253 14.82 -4.29 4.62
CA THR A 253 14.58 -3.06 3.86
C THR A 253 15.47 -1.91 4.35
N GLU A 254 15.57 -1.71 5.67
CA GLU A 254 16.45 -0.69 6.27
C GLU A 254 17.92 -0.94 5.93
N ALA A 255 18.37 -2.20 5.90
CA ALA A 255 19.72 -2.56 5.46
C ALA A 255 19.95 -2.16 3.99
N GLY A 256 18.99 -2.43 3.12
CA GLY A 256 19.04 -1.99 1.72
C GLY A 256 19.11 -0.47 1.56
N ILE A 257 18.34 0.28 2.36
CA ILE A 257 18.36 1.75 2.39
C ILE A 257 19.73 2.26 2.86
N ALA A 258 20.28 1.68 3.93
CA ALA A 258 21.58 2.07 4.49
C ALA A 258 22.74 1.80 3.53
N SER A 259 22.69 0.70 2.77
CA SER A 259 23.69 0.34 1.77
C SER A 259 23.52 1.09 0.44
N ALA A 260 22.35 1.69 0.19
CA ALA A 260 22.10 2.47 -1.01
C ALA A 260 22.88 3.80 -0.98
N GLY A 261 23.54 4.11 -2.09
CA GLY A 261 24.32 5.34 -2.21
C GLY A 261 24.81 5.56 -3.63
N ILE A 262 25.28 6.77 -3.90
CA ILE A 262 25.93 7.05 -5.18
C ILE A 262 27.21 6.21 -5.25
N ASP A 263 27.42 5.58 -6.41
CA ASP A 263 28.52 4.64 -6.70
C ASP A 263 28.42 3.27 -6.00
N ALA A 264 27.34 2.99 -5.25
CA ALA A 264 27.07 1.67 -4.68
C ALA A 264 26.73 0.64 -5.77
N ARG A 265 27.13 -0.61 -5.56
CA ARG A 265 26.83 -1.72 -6.47
C ARG A 265 25.52 -2.40 -6.09
N LEU A 266 24.63 -2.56 -7.05
CA LEU A 266 23.30 -3.12 -6.82
C LEU A 266 23.38 -4.56 -6.25
N GLY A 267 24.29 -5.39 -6.75
CA GLY A 267 24.50 -6.75 -6.24
C GLY A 267 25.01 -6.82 -4.79
N GLU A 268 25.76 -5.81 -4.34
CA GLU A 268 26.23 -5.71 -2.94
C GLU A 268 25.08 -5.32 -2.01
N ILE A 269 24.26 -4.34 -2.41
CA ILE A 269 23.01 -3.99 -1.71
C ILE A 269 22.13 -5.22 -1.53
N GLY A 270 21.96 -6.03 -2.60
CA GLY A 270 21.20 -7.28 -2.51
C GLY A 270 21.82 -8.33 -1.57
N GLY A 271 23.15 -8.33 -1.43
CA GLY A 271 23.86 -9.16 -0.46
C GLY A 271 23.56 -8.76 0.98
N ASP A 272 23.61 -7.46 1.28
CA ASP A 272 23.34 -6.92 2.62
C ASP A 272 21.88 -7.16 3.04
N ILE A 273 20.94 -6.95 2.11
CA ILE A 273 19.50 -7.26 2.30
C ILE A 273 19.33 -8.74 2.64
N GLN A 274 19.96 -9.63 1.87
CA GLN A 274 19.84 -11.07 2.05
C GLN A 274 20.43 -11.53 3.38
N GLU A 275 21.61 -11.01 3.75
CA GLU A 275 22.27 -11.34 5.01
C GLU A 275 21.36 -11.00 6.20
N VAL A 276 20.77 -9.79 6.20
CA VAL A 276 19.86 -9.40 7.27
C VAL A 276 18.58 -10.23 7.25
N MET A 277 17.93 -10.41 6.09
CA MET A 277 16.69 -11.19 6.00
C MET A 277 16.88 -12.64 6.47
N GLU A 278 17.92 -13.33 6.00
CA GLU A 278 18.16 -14.75 6.29
C GLU A 278 18.78 -14.98 7.68
N SER A 279 19.11 -13.92 8.43
CA SER A 279 19.49 -14.00 9.85
C SER A 279 18.30 -14.26 10.79
N TYR A 280 17.06 -14.10 10.30
CA TYR A 280 15.84 -14.32 11.07
C TYR A 280 15.28 -15.73 10.86
N GLU A 281 14.70 -16.27 11.92
CA GLU A 281 13.79 -17.41 11.89
C GLU A 281 12.44 -17.01 12.47
N VAL A 282 11.37 -17.68 12.04
CA VAL A 282 10.00 -17.41 12.49
C VAL A 282 9.29 -18.72 12.82
N THR A 283 8.46 -18.73 13.86
CA THR A 283 7.62 -19.89 14.20
C THR A 283 6.16 -19.59 13.89
N ILE A 284 5.63 -20.26 12.88
CA ILE A 284 4.25 -20.10 12.38
C ILE A 284 3.56 -21.46 12.55
N GLU A 285 2.41 -21.47 13.22
CA GLU A 285 1.64 -22.68 13.51
C GLU A 285 2.46 -23.81 14.17
N GLY A 286 3.40 -23.45 15.04
CA GLY A 286 4.26 -24.39 15.76
C GLY A 286 5.42 -24.98 14.94
N LYS A 287 5.65 -24.49 13.71
CA LYS A 287 6.78 -24.88 12.87
C LYS A 287 7.71 -23.69 12.63
N THR A 288 9.01 -23.91 12.83
CA THR A 288 10.04 -22.91 12.61
C THR A 288 10.54 -22.92 11.17
N TYR A 289 10.72 -21.74 10.60
CA TYR A 289 11.21 -21.51 9.24
C TYR A 289 12.32 -20.47 9.25
N PRO A 290 13.42 -20.67 8.50
CA PRO A 290 14.29 -19.55 8.14
C PRO A 290 13.53 -18.60 7.20
N VAL A 291 13.64 -17.30 7.43
CA VAL A 291 13.08 -16.30 6.51
C VAL A 291 13.94 -16.27 5.25
N LYS A 292 13.31 -16.05 4.08
CA LYS A 292 14.00 -16.05 2.79
C LYS A 292 13.56 -14.88 1.94
N CYS A 293 14.51 -14.29 1.22
CA CYS A 293 14.20 -13.33 0.17
C CYS A 293 13.47 -13.99 -1.00
N ILE A 294 12.50 -13.27 -1.59
CA ILE A 294 11.84 -13.69 -2.83
C ILE A 294 12.76 -13.34 -3.99
N ARG A 295 13.68 -14.25 -4.32
CA ARG A 295 14.81 -14.04 -5.25
C ARG A 295 14.49 -13.42 -6.63
N ASN A 296 13.24 -13.48 -7.08
CA ASN A 296 12.77 -12.94 -8.36
C ASN A 296 11.92 -11.67 -8.22
N LEU A 297 11.90 -11.06 -7.04
CA LEU A 297 11.41 -9.70 -6.80
C LEU A 297 12.58 -8.78 -6.45
N ASN A 298 12.39 -7.49 -6.67
CA ASN A 298 13.45 -6.50 -6.67
C ASN A 298 12.89 -5.13 -6.27
N GLY A 299 13.74 -4.25 -5.76
CA GLY A 299 13.51 -2.81 -5.86
C GLY A 299 13.83 -2.31 -7.28
N HIS A 300 13.67 -1.01 -7.54
CA HIS A 300 13.87 -0.46 -8.88
C HIS A 300 14.21 1.04 -8.86
N SER A 301 14.80 1.53 -9.95
CA SER A 301 14.86 2.97 -10.21
C SER A 301 13.48 3.51 -10.60
N ILE A 302 13.21 4.77 -10.25
CA ILE A 302 11.99 5.50 -10.61
C ILE A 302 12.38 6.68 -11.50
N GLY A 303 11.59 6.92 -12.55
CA GLY A 303 11.73 8.04 -13.48
C GLY A 303 10.46 8.89 -13.53
N PRO A 304 10.48 10.05 -14.20
CA PRO A 304 9.28 10.87 -14.39
C PRO A 304 8.18 10.05 -15.09
N TYR A 305 7.04 9.87 -14.44
CA TYR A 305 5.91 9.06 -14.93
C TYR A 305 6.25 7.59 -15.23
N GLN A 306 7.37 7.09 -14.71
CA GLN A 306 7.86 5.75 -15.00
C GLN A 306 8.23 5.04 -13.69
N ILE A 307 7.35 4.15 -13.24
CA ILE A 307 7.54 3.41 -11.98
C ILE A 307 8.82 2.57 -12.00
N HIS A 308 9.12 1.91 -13.13
CA HIS A 308 10.34 1.12 -13.33
C HIS A 308 11.22 1.76 -14.43
N ALA A 309 12.26 2.49 -14.03
CA ALA A 309 13.16 3.25 -14.91
C ALA A 309 14.41 2.48 -15.35
N GLY A 310 14.33 1.16 -15.42
CA GLY A 310 15.31 0.30 -16.11
C GLY A 310 16.45 -0.28 -15.25
N LYS A 311 16.66 0.14 -14.01
CA LYS A 311 17.57 -0.53 -13.07
C LYS A 311 16.76 -1.30 -12.01
N SER A 312 17.20 -2.52 -11.70
CA SER A 312 16.61 -3.36 -10.66
C SER A 312 17.57 -3.50 -9.48
N VAL A 313 17.07 -3.27 -8.26
CA VAL A 313 17.83 -3.48 -7.01
C VAL A 313 17.56 -4.90 -6.53
N PRO A 314 18.53 -5.84 -6.61
CA PRO A 314 18.34 -7.18 -6.11
C PRO A 314 18.19 -7.20 -4.60
N ILE A 315 17.49 -8.22 -4.10
CA ILE A 315 17.34 -8.52 -2.66
C ILE A 315 18.04 -9.83 -2.27
N VAL A 316 18.84 -10.36 -3.20
CA VAL A 316 19.75 -11.49 -3.00
C VAL A 316 21.09 -11.09 -3.57
N LYS A 317 22.18 -11.67 -3.04
CA LYS A 317 23.52 -11.43 -3.56
C LYS A 317 23.56 -11.77 -5.05
N SER A 318 23.96 -10.81 -5.88
CA SER A 318 24.20 -11.02 -7.31
C SER A 318 25.59 -10.55 -7.70
N GLY A 319 26.11 -11.10 -8.81
CA GLY A 319 27.43 -10.73 -9.34
C GLY A 319 27.39 -9.55 -10.31
N ASP A 320 26.24 -8.86 -10.41
CA ASP A 320 26.01 -7.85 -11.43
C ASP A 320 26.77 -6.56 -11.05
N ASN A 321 27.66 -6.12 -11.95
CA ASN A 321 28.36 -4.83 -11.89
C ASN A 321 27.55 -3.75 -12.60
#